data_AF-A0A8T5VDG5-F1
#
_entry.id   AF-A0A8T5VDG5-F1
#
_cell.length_a   1.000
_cell.length_b   1.000
_cell.length_c   1.000
_cell.angle_alpha   90.00
_cell.angle_beta   90.00
_cell.angle_gamma   90.00
#
_symmetry.space_group_name_H-M   'P 1'
#
loop_
_entity.id
_entity.type
_entity.pdbx_description
1 polymer ?
#
loop_
_entity_poly.entity_id
_entity_poly.type
_entity_poly.pdbx_seq_one_letter_code
_entity_poly.pdbx_strand_id
1 'polypeptide(L)'
;MLELKQVWPEQYALRYREKGYWRGETMFGFLAQRTRETPDHIAVIGGGQRWTYAGLLERANENAARFLALGLRPGERVVVQLPNIPEFLSVVFALFRANQFVRFWLTSTPALPDTALAAAQTKGRERYEGFVEALGRRLARRRRLADEVSQDVAAVGGGQRSDPAGVGTPGDSSPA
;
A
#
# COMPACT_ATOMS: atom_id res chain seq x y z
N MET A 1 17.98 -8.98 -27.80
CA MET A 1 17.22 -8.24 -26.77
C MET A 1 17.98 -8.40 -25.46
N LEU A 2 18.53 -7.32 -24.88
CA LEU A 2 19.26 -7.40 -23.61
C LEU A 2 18.27 -7.73 -22.48
N GLU A 3 18.55 -8.79 -21.72
CA GLU A 3 17.79 -9.12 -20.52
C GLU A 3 18.10 -8.05 -19.45
N LEU A 4 17.19 -7.11 -19.24
CA LEU A 4 17.37 -6.05 -18.25
C LEU A 4 17.32 -6.68 -16.84
N LYS A 5 18.49 -6.99 -16.28
CA LYS A 5 18.65 -7.43 -14.89
C LYS A 5 19.03 -6.24 -14.03
N GLN A 6 18.04 -5.65 -13.37
CA GLN A 6 18.29 -4.66 -12.32
C GLN A 6 18.47 -5.39 -10.98
N VAL A 7 19.71 -5.71 -10.65
CA VAL A 7 20.07 -6.40 -9.39
C VAL A 7 20.92 -5.44 -8.56
N TRP A 8 20.56 -5.29 -7.28
CA TRP A 8 21.38 -4.53 -6.33
C TRP A 8 22.65 -5.31 -5.98
N PRO A 9 23.82 -4.65 -5.83
CA PRO A 9 25.01 -5.34 -5.32
C PRO A 9 24.73 -6.01 -3.97
N GLU A 10 25.25 -7.22 -3.79
CA GLU A 10 24.88 -8.11 -2.68
C GLU A 10 25.07 -7.47 -1.31
N GLN A 11 26.17 -6.74 -1.12
CA GLN A 11 26.46 -5.98 0.10
C GLN A 11 25.35 -4.99 0.50
N TYR A 12 24.71 -4.33 -0.47
CA TYR A 12 23.60 -3.41 -0.18
C TYR A 12 22.31 -4.16 0.09
N ALA A 13 22.04 -5.24 -0.66
CA ALA A 13 20.87 -6.07 -0.44
C ALA A 13 20.88 -6.69 0.97
N LEU A 14 22.02 -7.20 1.44
CA LEU A 14 22.21 -7.69 2.80
C LEU A 14 21.96 -6.59 3.82
N ARG A 15 22.62 -5.45 3.67
CA ARG A 15 22.45 -4.29 4.56
C ARG A 15 20.99 -3.83 4.67
N TYR A 16 20.22 -3.85 3.58
CA TYR A 16 18.81 -3.46 3.61
C TYR A 16 17.91 -4.49 4.30
N ARG A 17 18.25 -5.78 4.21
CA ARG A 17 17.55 -6.83 4.94
C ARG A 17 17.87 -6.78 6.44
N GLU A 18 19.14 -6.63 6.80
CA GLU A 18 19.58 -6.49 8.20
C GLU A 18 18.93 -5.29 8.90
N LYS A 19 18.78 -4.17 8.19
CA LYS A 19 18.09 -2.98 8.68
C LYS A 19 16.56 -3.10 8.70
N GLY A 20 16.00 -4.21 8.22
CA GLY A 20 14.56 -4.43 8.14
C GLY A 20 13.83 -3.61 7.07
N TYR A 21 14.54 -2.92 6.19
CA TYR A 21 13.92 -2.17 5.08
C TYR A 21 13.30 -3.14 4.06
N TRP A 22 13.97 -4.25 3.80
CA TRP A 22 13.47 -5.33 2.95
C TRP A 22 13.08 -6.52 3.82
N ARG A 23 11.78 -6.66 4.10
CA ARG A 23 11.25 -7.69 5.00
C ARG A 23 11.04 -9.06 4.36
N GLY A 24 11.30 -9.19 3.06
CA GLY A 24 11.02 -10.43 2.31
C GLY A 24 9.53 -10.71 2.11
N GLU A 25 8.67 -9.73 2.40
CA GLU A 25 7.22 -9.82 2.20
C GLU A 25 6.86 -9.46 0.76
N THR A 26 5.82 -10.12 0.25
CA THR A 26 5.20 -9.73 -1.03
C THR A 26 4.04 -8.76 -0.77
N MET A 27 3.68 -7.97 -1.77
CA MET A 27 2.52 -7.06 -1.67
C MET A 27 1.23 -7.82 -1.35
N PHE A 28 1.01 -8.97 -1.99
CA PHE A 28 -0.14 -9.81 -1.65
C PHE A 28 -0.04 -10.41 -0.24
N GLY A 29 1.16 -10.84 0.17
CA GLY A 29 1.42 -11.35 1.52
C GLY A 29 1.10 -10.32 2.59
N PHE A 30 1.45 -9.05 2.37
CA PHE A 30 1.07 -7.93 3.22
C PHE A 30 -0.46 -7.81 3.35
N LEU A 31 -1.21 -7.84 2.24
CA LEU A 31 -2.67 -7.76 2.27
C LEU A 31 -3.29 -8.95 3.03
N ALA A 32 -2.81 -10.16 2.77
CA ALA A 32 -3.25 -11.37 3.45
C ALA A 32 -2.97 -11.31 4.96
N GLN A 33 -1.81 -10.81 5.36
CA GLN A 33 -1.47 -10.59 6.76
C GLN A 33 -2.41 -9.58 7.41
N ARG A 34 -2.58 -8.39 6.81
CA ARG A 34 -3.50 -7.37 7.34
C ARG A 34 -4.93 -7.88 7.49
N THR A 35 -5.39 -8.67 6.53
CA THR A 35 -6.73 -9.27 6.61
C THR A 35 -6.87 -10.26 7.78
N ARG A 36 -5.81 -10.98 8.14
CA ARG A 36 -5.82 -11.85 9.34
C ARG A 36 -5.85 -11.05 10.64
N GLU A 37 -5.17 -9.91 10.67
CA GLU A 37 -5.07 -9.07 11.87
C GLU A 37 -6.34 -8.21 12.08
N THR A 38 -6.86 -7.60 11.02
CA THR A 38 -7.96 -6.62 11.08
C THR A 38 -8.93 -6.76 9.90
N PRO A 39 -9.65 -7.90 9.78
CA PRO A 39 -10.46 -8.21 8.61
C PRO A 39 -11.56 -7.18 8.32
N ASP A 40 -12.19 -6.66 9.37
CA ASP A 40 -13.35 -5.76 9.29
C ASP A 40 -12.96 -4.27 9.17
N HIS A 41 -11.67 -3.94 9.29
CA HIS A 41 -11.20 -2.57 9.09
C HIS A 41 -11.37 -2.14 7.64
N ILE A 42 -11.78 -0.89 7.42
CA ILE A 42 -11.93 -0.32 6.09
C ILE A 42 -10.55 -0.13 5.44
N ALA A 43 -10.34 -0.78 4.29
CA ALA A 43 -9.14 -0.68 3.49
C ALA A 43 -9.28 0.31 2.33
N VAL A 44 -10.47 0.40 1.71
CA VAL A 44 -10.71 1.22 0.51
C VAL A 44 -12.00 2.01 0.64
N ILE A 45 -11.95 3.28 0.26
CA ILE A 45 -13.11 4.17 0.14
C ILE A 45 -13.03 4.88 -1.21
N GLY A 46 -14.08 4.78 -2.03
CA GLY A 46 -14.14 5.46 -3.32
C GLY A 46 -15.46 5.23 -4.04
N GLY A 47 -15.95 6.21 -4.80
CA GLY A 47 -17.18 6.05 -5.60
C GLY A 47 -18.44 5.69 -4.80
N GLY A 48 -18.54 6.14 -3.54
CA GLY A 48 -19.64 5.78 -2.62
C GLY A 48 -19.51 4.39 -1.98
N GLN A 49 -18.46 3.63 -2.32
CA GLN A 49 -18.20 2.31 -1.79
C GLN A 49 -17.20 2.38 -0.63
N ARG A 50 -17.31 1.40 0.27
CA ARG A 50 -16.34 1.14 1.35
C ARG A 50 -16.07 -0.36 1.39
N TRP A 51 -14.82 -0.76 1.28
CA TRP A 51 -14.42 -2.17 1.37
C TRP A 51 -13.54 -2.38 2.59
N THR A 52 -13.82 -3.46 3.32
CA THR A 52 -12.96 -3.94 4.39
C THR A 52 -11.70 -4.60 3.82
N TYR A 53 -10.70 -4.89 4.65
CA TYR A 53 -9.55 -5.70 4.25
C TYR A 53 -9.99 -7.08 3.74
N ALA A 54 -10.93 -7.73 4.43
CA ALA A 54 -11.51 -9.00 3.99
C ALA A 54 -12.18 -8.87 2.61
N GLY A 55 -12.99 -7.84 2.39
CA GLY A 55 -13.65 -7.60 1.11
C GLY A 55 -12.67 -7.29 -0.04
N LEU A 56 -11.57 -6.59 0.25
CA LEU A 56 -10.51 -6.37 -0.75
C LEU A 56 -9.78 -7.68 -1.09
N LEU A 57 -9.45 -8.49 -0.09
CA LEU A 57 -8.77 -9.78 -0.28
C LEU A 57 -9.62 -10.75 -1.10
N GLU A 58 -10.91 -10.85 -0.80
CA GLU A 58 -11.87 -11.67 -1.55
C GLU A 58 -11.89 -11.28 -3.03
N ARG A 59 -12.12 -9.99 -3.32
CA ARG A 59 -12.13 -9.46 -4.68
C ARG A 59 -10.81 -9.72 -5.41
N ALA A 60 -9.67 -9.55 -4.73
CA ALA A 60 -8.36 -9.82 -5.29
C ALA A 60 -8.18 -11.31 -5.64
N ASN A 61 -8.61 -12.23 -4.77
CA ASN A 61 -8.54 -13.66 -5.02
C ASN A 61 -9.45 -14.08 -6.19
N GLU A 62 -10.68 -13.59 -6.24
CA GLU A 62 -11.59 -13.89 -7.35
C GLU A 62 -11.03 -13.40 -8.69
N ASN A 63 -10.55 -12.16 -8.73
CA ASN A 63 -9.97 -11.60 -9.95
C ASN A 63 -8.72 -12.36 -10.37
N ALA A 64 -7.88 -12.78 -9.43
CA ALA A 64 -6.70 -13.60 -9.72
C ALA A 64 -7.10 -14.93 -10.37
N ALA A 65 -8.12 -15.61 -9.82
CA ALA A 65 -8.64 -16.84 -10.40
C ALA A 65 -9.20 -16.61 -11.82
N ARG A 66 -9.95 -15.51 -12.03
CA ARG A 66 -10.48 -15.14 -13.35
C ARG A 66 -9.34 -14.86 -14.36
N PHE A 67 -8.29 -14.14 -13.97
CA PHE A 67 -7.15 -13.86 -14.85
C PHE A 67 -6.42 -15.15 -15.27
N LEU A 68 -6.19 -16.06 -14.34
CA LEU A 68 -5.61 -17.37 -14.64
C LEU A 68 -6.52 -18.19 -15.57
N ALA A 69 -7.83 -18.17 -15.34
CA ALA A 69 -8.81 -18.85 -16.21
C ALA A 69 -8.87 -18.27 -17.64
N LEU A 70 -8.61 -16.97 -17.80
CA LEU A 70 -8.46 -16.31 -19.09
C LEU A 70 -7.12 -16.62 -19.79
N GLY A 71 -6.24 -17.37 -19.14
CA GLY A 71 -4.97 -17.83 -19.72
C GLY A 71 -3.77 -16.95 -19.40
N LEU A 72 -3.90 -15.94 -18.53
CA LEU A 72 -2.74 -15.16 -18.08
C LEU A 72 -1.83 -16.04 -17.24
N ARG A 73 -0.54 -16.01 -17.53
CA ARG A 73 0.46 -16.86 -16.86
C ARG A 73 1.31 -16.06 -15.87
N PRO A 74 1.83 -16.71 -14.81
CA PRO A 74 2.87 -16.13 -13.97
C PRO A 74 4.04 -15.58 -14.79
N GLY A 75 4.53 -14.40 -14.43
CA GLY A 75 5.60 -13.70 -15.15
C GLY A 75 5.16 -12.88 -16.36
N GLU A 76 3.90 -13.00 -16.81
CA GLU A 76 3.38 -12.13 -17.87
C GLU A 76 3.19 -10.69 -17.39
N ARG A 77 3.33 -9.76 -18.34
CA ARG A 77 3.25 -8.32 -18.07
C ARG A 77 1.85 -7.83 -18.44
N VAL A 78 1.19 -7.18 -17.49
CA VAL A 78 -0.15 -6.63 -17.66
C VAL A 78 -0.10 -5.12 -17.50
N VAL A 79 -0.57 -4.40 -18.52
CA VAL A 79 -0.77 -2.94 -18.41
C VAL A 79 -2.10 -2.69 -17.72
N VAL A 80 -2.08 -1.92 -16.62
CA VAL A 80 -3.29 -1.53 -15.90
C VAL A 80 -3.52 -0.03 -16.13
N GLN A 81 -4.65 0.30 -16.75
CA GLN A 81 -5.10 1.66 -16.97
C GLN A 81 -6.52 1.80 -16.40
N LEU A 82 -6.61 2.23 -15.15
CA LEU A 82 -7.87 2.51 -14.47
C LEU A 82 -7.78 3.90 -13.83
N PRO A 83 -8.91 4.63 -13.71
CA PRO A 83 -8.94 5.86 -12.91
C PRO A 83 -8.78 5.56 -11.42
N ASN A 84 -8.78 6.60 -10.58
CA ASN A 84 -8.76 6.45 -9.11
C ASN A 84 -10.12 5.94 -8.58
N ILE A 85 -10.40 4.66 -8.81
CA ILE A 85 -11.59 3.91 -8.37
C ILE A 85 -11.17 2.69 -7.55
N PRO A 86 -12.03 2.18 -6.63
CA PRO A 86 -11.69 1.04 -5.77
C PRO A 86 -11.18 -0.21 -6.52
N GLU A 87 -11.73 -0.46 -7.71
CA GLU A 87 -11.41 -1.61 -8.56
C GLU A 87 -9.92 -1.68 -8.91
N PHE A 88 -9.23 -0.53 -9.01
CA PHE A 88 -7.79 -0.47 -9.24
C PHE A 88 -7.02 -1.33 -8.23
N LEU A 89 -7.33 -1.21 -6.94
CA LEU A 89 -6.65 -1.98 -5.91
C LEU A 89 -6.99 -3.47 -6.01
N SER A 90 -8.24 -3.82 -6.29
CA SER A 90 -8.63 -5.23 -6.46
C SER A 90 -7.90 -5.89 -7.64
N VAL A 91 -7.72 -5.17 -8.75
CA VAL A 91 -7.01 -5.66 -9.95
C VAL A 91 -5.50 -5.78 -9.69
N VAL A 92 -4.89 -4.76 -9.09
CA VAL A 92 -3.45 -4.78 -8.80
C VAL A 92 -3.09 -5.89 -7.81
N PHE A 93 -3.84 -6.06 -6.73
CA PHE A 93 -3.60 -7.16 -5.79
C PHE A 93 -3.89 -8.54 -6.40
N ALA A 94 -4.86 -8.65 -7.31
CA ALA A 94 -5.09 -9.88 -8.07
C ALA A 94 -3.90 -10.27 -8.96
N LEU A 95 -3.30 -9.29 -9.63
CA LEU A 95 -2.10 -9.52 -10.44
C LEU A 95 -0.90 -9.92 -9.57
N PHE A 96 -0.72 -9.30 -8.39
CA PHE A 96 0.29 -9.74 -7.43
C PHE A 96 0.01 -11.16 -6.91
N ARG A 97 -1.26 -11.50 -6.67
CA ARG A 97 -1.67 -12.84 -6.21
C ARG A 97 -1.35 -13.95 -7.20
N ALA A 98 -1.49 -13.67 -8.49
CA ALA A 98 -1.24 -14.64 -9.55
C ALA A 98 0.14 -14.47 -10.22
N ASN A 99 1.06 -13.76 -9.56
CA ASN A 99 2.47 -13.59 -9.95
C ASN A 99 2.64 -12.93 -11.34
N GLN A 100 1.73 -12.06 -11.76
CA GLN A 100 1.91 -11.23 -12.95
C GLN A 100 2.66 -9.94 -12.63
N PHE A 101 3.42 -9.45 -13.61
CA PHE A 101 4.09 -8.15 -13.52
C PHE A 101 3.14 -7.03 -13.92
N VAL A 102 2.78 -6.20 -12.93
CA VAL A 102 2.00 -4.99 -13.17
C VAL A 102 2.90 -3.94 -13.83
N ARG A 103 2.57 -3.56 -15.06
CA ARG A 103 3.20 -2.42 -15.73
C ARG A 103 2.32 -1.19 -15.52
N PHE A 104 2.70 -0.35 -14.56
CA PHE A 104 2.06 0.94 -14.35
C PHE A 104 2.35 1.86 -15.52
N TRP A 105 1.30 2.43 -16.10
CA TRP A 105 1.40 3.34 -17.22
C TRP A 105 1.64 4.76 -16.69
N LEU A 106 2.89 5.08 -16.35
CA LEU A 106 3.28 6.39 -15.81
C LEU A 106 3.45 7.47 -16.89
N THR A 107 3.44 7.12 -18.18
CA THR A 107 3.84 8.02 -19.28
C THR A 107 2.72 8.44 -20.21
N SER A 108 1.46 8.08 -19.95
CA SER A 108 0.39 8.58 -20.79
C SER A 108 -0.91 8.68 -19.99
N THR A 109 -1.17 9.87 -19.49
CA THR A 109 -2.56 10.27 -19.33
C THR A 109 -2.95 10.73 -20.73
N PRO A 110 -3.75 9.97 -21.50
CA PRO A 110 -4.19 10.48 -22.79
C PRO A 110 -4.93 11.78 -22.49
N ALA A 111 -4.56 12.86 -23.18
CA ALA A 111 -5.21 14.14 -22.98
C ALA A 111 -6.71 13.94 -23.13
N LEU A 112 -7.47 14.33 -22.10
CA LEU A 112 -8.92 14.28 -22.18
C LEU A 112 -9.33 15.16 -23.37
N PRO A 113 -10.28 14.71 -24.22
CA PRO A 113 -10.87 15.60 -25.21
C PRO A 113 -11.38 16.87 -24.51
N ASP A 114 -11.30 18.03 -25.16
CA ASP A 114 -11.59 19.34 -24.55
C ASP A 114 -12.96 19.39 -23.85
N THR A 115 -13.93 18.62 -24.37
CA THR A 115 -15.28 18.46 -23.80
C THR A 115 -15.29 17.81 -22.40
N ALA A 116 -14.32 16.96 -22.09
CA ALA A 116 -14.19 16.28 -20.80
C ALA A 116 -13.23 17.01 -19.83
N LEU A 117 -12.47 17.99 -20.30
CA LEU A 117 -11.49 18.72 -19.49
C LEU A 117 -12.18 19.55 -18.39
N ALA A 118 -13.24 20.27 -18.74
CA ALA A 118 -14.01 21.08 -17.79
C ALA A 118 -14.65 20.20 -16.69
N ALA A 119 -15.26 19.07 -17.06
CA ALA A 119 -15.85 18.13 -16.11
C ALA A 119 -14.78 17.50 -15.19
N ALA A 120 -13.61 17.15 -15.73
CA ALA A 120 -12.51 16.63 -14.93
C ALA A 120 -11.91 17.68 -13.98
N GLN A 121 -11.82 18.95 -14.40
CA GLN A 121 -11.36 20.06 -13.58
C GLN A 121 -12.35 20.39 -12.44
N THR A 122 -13.66 20.40 -12.72
CA THR A 122 -14.70 20.58 -11.69
C THR A 122 -14.61 19.47 -10.65
N LYS A 123 -14.58 18.21 -11.09
CA LYS A 123 -14.48 17.06 -10.18
C LYS A 123 -13.14 17.00 -9.44
N GLY A 124 -12.06 17.48 -10.06
CA GLY A 124 -10.75 17.63 -9.43
C GLY A 124 -10.77 18.68 -8.31
N ARG A 125 -11.43 19.82 -8.56
CA ARG A 125 -11.59 20.91 -7.59
C ARG A 125 -12.45 20.49 -6.40
N GLU A 126 -13.59 19.86 -6.64
CA GLU A 126 -14.46 19.31 -5.59
C GLU A 126 -13.71 18.32 -4.69
N ARG A 127 -12.92 17.41 -5.29
CA ARG A 127 -12.08 16.46 -4.54
C ARG A 127 -11.00 17.16 -3.73
N TYR A 128 -10.38 18.19 -4.29
CA TYR A 128 -9.35 18.98 -3.61
C TYR A 128 -9.95 19.75 -2.43
N GLU A 129 -11.09 20.40 -2.61
CA GLU A 129 -11.81 21.10 -1.54
C GLU A 129 -12.20 20.14 -0.41
N GLY A 130 -12.78 18.97 -0.74
CA GLY A 130 -13.08 17.94 0.24
C GLY A 130 -11.85 17.40 0.98
N PHE A 131 -10.71 17.26 0.28
CA PHE A 131 -9.43 16.90 0.90
C PHE A 131 -8.93 18.00 1.85
N VAL A 132 -8.93 19.26 1.42
CA VAL A 132 -8.49 20.41 2.24
C VAL A 132 -9.36 20.55 3.48
N GLU A 133 -10.67 20.36 3.36
CA GLU A 133 -11.60 20.42 4.48
C GLU A 133 -11.37 19.26 5.48
N ALA A 134 -11.21 18.03 4.98
CA ALA A 134 -10.86 16.88 5.80
C ALA A 134 -9.50 17.06 6.50
N LEU A 135 -8.51 17.59 5.78
CA LEU A 135 -7.19 17.91 6.31
C LEU A 135 -7.27 19.03 7.35
N GLY A 136 -8.06 20.08 7.11
CA GLY A 136 -8.28 21.19 8.04
C GLY A 136 -8.90 20.73 9.36
N ARG A 137 -9.98 19.91 9.30
CA ARG A 137 -10.57 19.27 10.48
C ARG A 137 -9.54 18.43 11.25
N ARG A 138 -8.63 17.75 10.54
CA ARG A 138 -7.59 16.93 11.15
C ARG A 138 -6.49 17.77 11.80
N LEU A 139 -6.01 18.80 11.12
CA LEU A 139 -4.98 19.71 11.65
C LEU A 139 -5.49 20.48 12.87
N ALA A 140 -6.77 20.85 12.89
CA ALA A 140 -7.43 21.48 14.04
C ALA A 140 -7.41 20.57 15.30
N ARG A 141 -7.37 19.24 15.12
CA ARG A 141 -7.25 18.27 16.23
C ARG A 141 -5.81 18.08 16.73
N ARG A 142 -4.83 18.82 16.19
CA ARG A 142 -3.39 18.83 16.57
C ARG A 142 -2.68 17.46 16.59
N ARG A 143 -3.26 16.41 16.01
CA ARG A 143 -2.60 15.11 15.87
C ARG A 143 -1.80 15.07 14.57
N ARG A 144 -0.51 14.75 14.65
CA ARG A 144 0.31 14.58 13.45
C ARG A 144 -0.07 13.25 12.80
N LEU A 145 -0.03 13.22 11.46
CA LEU A 145 -0.27 11.99 10.67
C LEU A 145 0.59 10.81 11.16
N ALA A 146 1.84 11.08 11.58
CA ALA A 146 2.76 10.08 12.13
C ALA A 146 2.32 9.50 13.49
N ASP A 147 1.64 10.30 14.33
CA ASP A 147 1.19 9.86 15.65
C ASP A 147 0.00 8.89 15.55
N GLU A 148 -0.88 9.09 14.57
CA GLU A 148 -2.03 8.20 14.32
C GLU A 148 -1.63 6.90 13.64
N VAL A 149 -0.68 6.93 12.69
CA VAL A 149 -0.12 5.71 12.08
C VAL A 149 0.58 4.83 13.14
N SER A 150 1.12 5.43 14.20
CA SER A 150 1.73 4.69 15.32
C SER A 150 0.68 4.25 16.36
N GLN A 151 -0.35 5.06 16.62
CA GLN A 151 -1.41 4.73 17.59
C GLN A 151 -2.37 3.66 17.08
N ASP A 152 -2.67 3.56 15.78
CA ASP A 152 -3.46 2.45 15.25
C ASP A 152 -2.70 1.10 15.28
N VAL A 153 -1.37 1.14 15.41
CA VAL A 153 -0.52 -0.04 15.64
C VAL A 153 -0.40 -0.35 17.14
N ALA A 154 -0.40 0.66 18.02
CA ALA A 154 -0.25 0.48 19.47
C ALA A 154 -1.58 0.26 20.22
N ALA A 155 -2.70 0.78 19.73
CA ALA A 155 -4.02 0.66 20.38
C ALA A 155 -4.61 -0.77 20.31
N VAL A 156 -4.02 -1.66 19.50
CA VAL A 156 -4.38 -3.09 19.42
C VAL A 156 -3.47 -3.97 20.30
N GLY A 157 -2.47 -3.39 20.97
CA GLY A 157 -1.44 -4.11 21.74
C GLY A 157 -1.54 -4.04 23.27
N GLY A 158 -2.70 -3.65 23.82
CA GLY A 158 -2.91 -3.55 25.27
C GLY A 158 -3.17 -4.88 25.96
N GLY A 159 -2.14 -5.74 26.04
CA GLY A 159 -2.21 -7.02 26.75
C GLY A 159 -0.84 -7.43 27.31
N GLN A 160 -0.51 -6.86 28.48
CA GLN A 160 0.47 -7.32 29.48
C GLN A 160 1.79 -7.93 28.96
N ARG A 161 2.87 -7.14 28.94
CA ARG A 161 4.19 -7.66 29.30
C ARG A 161 4.66 -6.94 30.57
N SER A 162 4.63 -7.69 31.66
CA SER A 162 5.28 -7.35 32.91
C SER A 162 6.79 -7.24 32.70
N ASP A 163 7.37 -6.12 33.15
CA ASP A 163 8.81 -5.95 33.33
C ASP A 163 9.41 -7.06 34.20
N PRO A 164 10.68 -7.38 33.96
CA PRO A 164 11.61 -7.36 35.07
C PRO A 164 12.73 -6.35 34.83
N ALA A 165 13.03 -5.68 35.93
CA ALA A 165 14.07 -4.68 36.09
C ALA A 165 15.48 -5.17 35.71
N GLY A 166 16.31 -4.21 35.31
CA GLY A 166 17.71 -4.17 35.73
C GLY A 166 18.76 -4.24 34.63
N VAL A 167 19.80 -3.41 34.83
CA VAL A 167 21.12 -3.40 34.18
C VAL A 167 21.13 -2.70 32.83
N GLY A 168 21.75 -1.54 32.62
CA GLY A 168 22.91 -0.93 33.26
C GLY A 168 23.79 -0.42 32.12
N THR A 169 23.84 0.89 31.90
CA THR A 169 24.68 1.52 30.89
C THR A 169 26.16 1.47 31.27
N PRO A 170 27.07 1.05 30.39
CA PRO A 170 28.41 1.58 30.29
C PRO A 170 28.43 2.57 29.11
N GLY A 171 28.80 3.85 29.23
CA GLY A 171 29.94 4.33 29.99
C GLY A 171 31.20 3.98 29.20
N ASP A 172 31.46 4.66 28.09
CA ASP A 172 32.79 4.64 27.50
C ASP A 172 33.29 6.07 27.25
N SER A 173 34.38 6.34 27.95
CA SER A 173 35.16 7.55 27.97
C SER A 173 36.52 7.09 27.50
N SER A 174 36.92 7.49 26.29
CA SER A 174 38.26 7.21 25.78
C SER A 174 39.15 8.43 26.06
N PRO A 175 40.31 8.25 26.74
CA PRO A 175 41.45 9.12 26.58
C PRO A 175 42.55 8.44 25.75
N ALA A 176 43.45 9.29 25.25
CA ALA A 176 44.69 9.08 24.48
C ALA A 176 44.52 8.93 22.95
#